data_AF-A0A7X7DXD4-F1
#
_entry.id   AF-A0A7X7DXD4-F1
#
_cell.length_a   1.000
_cell.length_b   1.000
_cell.length_c   1.000
_cell.angle_alpha   90.00
_cell.angle_beta   90.00
_cell.angle_gamma   90.00
#
_symmetry.space_group_name_H-M   'P 1'
#
loop_
_entity.id
_entity.type
_entity.pdbx_description
1 polymer ?
#
loop_
_entity_poly.entity_id
_entity_poly.type
_entity_poly.pdbx_seq_one_letter_code
_entity_poly.pdbx_strand_id
1 'polypeptide(L)'
;MLGAIIGDIAGSRFEFNNHRSREFELFTDKCFATDDSIMTLAVAKAIMETERNADSEDAHDDAFYSALGGLTAKSMREIGQRYPHCGYGGRFHQWMFCRNPRPYNSFGNGAAMRVSPVG
;
A
#
# COMPACT_ATOMS: atom_id res chain seq x y z
N MET A 1 5.26 1.12 10.64
CA MET A 1 3.96 1.49 10.05
C MET A 1 3.38 2.84 10.52
N LEU A 2 3.18 3.09 11.83
CA LEU A 2 2.47 4.31 12.29
C LEU A 2 3.07 5.62 11.76
N GLY A 3 4.40 5.77 11.77
CA GLY A 3 5.06 6.95 11.21
C GLY A 3 4.81 7.15 9.71
N ALA A 4 4.71 6.07 8.94
CA ALA A 4 4.39 6.14 7.51
C ALA A 4 2.94 6.60 7.28
N ILE A 5 2.00 6.08 8.07
CA ILE A 5 0.58 6.48 8.02
C ILE A 5 0.40 7.95 8.44
N ILE A 6 1.09 8.38 9.51
CA ILE A 6 1.07 9.78 9.94
C ILE A 6 1.65 10.69 8.86
N GLY A 7 2.78 10.29 8.26
CA GLY A 7 3.42 11.03 7.18
C GLY A 7 2.53 11.18 5.94
N ASP A 8 1.85 10.10 5.55
CA ASP A 8 0.86 10.12 4.48
C ASP A 8 -0.29 11.11 4.78
N ILE A 9 -0.96 10.94 5.91
CA ILE A 9 -2.10 11.79 6.29
C ILE A 9 -1.70 13.27 6.38
N ALA A 10 -0.61 13.58 7.08
CA ALA A 10 -0.13 14.95 7.23
C ALA A 10 0.36 15.55 5.89
N GLY A 11 0.97 14.72 5.04
CA GLY A 11 1.52 15.10 3.74
C GLY A 11 0.47 15.29 2.64
N SER A 12 -0.66 14.59 2.71
CA SER A 12 -1.71 14.56 1.68
C SER A 12 -2.12 15.94 1.13
N ARG A 13 -2.30 16.93 2.00
CA ARG A 13 -2.70 18.30 1.62
C ARG A 13 -1.66 19.07 0.80
N PHE A 14 -0.42 18.59 0.76
CA PHE A 14 0.69 19.18 0.03
C PHE A 14 1.00 18.46 -1.28
N GLU A 15 0.27 17.39 -1.60
CA GLU A 15 0.40 16.68 -2.86
C GLU A 15 0.10 17.63 -4.03
N PHE A 16 1.00 17.69 -5.02
CA PHE A 16 0.98 18.65 -6.13
C PHE A 16 1.05 20.14 -5.76
N ASN A 17 1.13 20.49 -4.48
CA ASN A 17 1.28 21.85 -3.98
C ASN A 17 2.36 21.91 -2.89
N ASN A 18 3.62 21.81 -3.34
CA ASN A 18 4.78 21.64 -2.47
C ASN A 18 4.92 22.74 -1.40
N HIS A 19 5.07 22.30 -0.14
CA HIS A 19 5.47 23.15 0.98
C HIS A 19 6.83 22.70 1.50
N ARG A 20 7.88 23.49 1.27
CA ARG A 20 9.27 23.11 1.62
C ARG A 20 9.70 23.54 3.03
N SER A 21 8.86 24.33 3.71
CA SER A 21 9.15 24.75 5.09
C SER A 21 8.92 23.59 6.05
N ARG A 22 9.72 23.53 7.12
CA ARG A 22 9.52 22.60 8.25
C ARG A 22 8.52 23.14 9.26
N GLU A 23 8.10 24.39 9.10
CA GLU A 23 7.07 25.03 9.91
C GLU A 23 5.72 24.86 9.21
N PHE A 24 4.90 23.98 9.75
CA PHE A 24 3.52 23.75 9.34
C PHE A 24 2.74 23.07 10.46
N GLU A 25 1.42 23.26 10.45
CA GLU A 25 0.54 22.55 11.38
C GLU A 25 0.42 21.08 10.97
N LEU A 26 0.75 20.14 11.86
CA LEU A 26 0.87 18.72 11.50
C LEU A 26 -0.44 18.11 10.97
N PHE A 27 -1.58 18.44 11.57
CA PHE A 27 -2.89 17.92 11.16
C PHE A 27 -3.87 19.07 10.96
N THR A 28 -4.66 18.98 9.90
CA THR A 28 -5.78 19.89 9.61
C THR A 28 -6.96 19.10 9.08
N ASP A 29 -8.12 19.73 9.00
CA ASP A 29 -9.33 19.20 8.35
C ASP A 29 -9.13 18.80 6.87
N LYS A 30 -8.11 19.34 6.21
CA LYS A 30 -7.70 18.99 4.83
C LYS A 30 -6.87 17.72 4.71
N CYS A 31 -6.44 17.12 5.81
CA CYS A 31 -5.62 15.91 5.80
C CYS A 31 -6.49 14.67 5.59
N PHE A 32 -6.06 13.74 4.75
CA PHE A 32 -6.72 12.46 4.52
C PHE A 32 -5.71 11.36 4.23
N ALA A 33 -6.08 10.10 4.48
CA ALA A 33 -5.25 8.95 4.12
C ALA A 33 -5.32 8.70 2.61
N THR A 34 -4.18 8.41 1.99
CA THR A 34 -4.07 8.16 0.55
C THR A 34 -3.84 6.67 0.26
N ASP A 35 -3.59 6.34 -1.00
CA ASP A 35 -3.23 5.00 -1.41
C ASP A 35 -1.98 4.46 -0.71
N ASP A 36 -1.09 5.32 -0.20
CA ASP A 36 0.05 4.92 0.63
C ASP A 36 -0.41 4.14 1.87
N SER A 37 -1.31 4.71 2.66
CA SER A 37 -1.87 4.05 3.84
C SER A 37 -2.74 2.85 3.48
N ILE A 38 -3.62 3.00 2.47
CA ILE A 38 -4.54 1.92 2.07
C ILE A 38 -3.76 0.69 1.60
N MET A 39 -2.70 0.88 0.80
CA MET A 39 -1.87 -0.22 0.32
C MET A 39 -0.91 -0.74 1.39
N THR A 40 -0.43 0.09 2.31
CA THR A 40 0.33 -0.36 3.48
C THR A 40 -0.49 -1.35 4.31
N LEU A 41 -1.77 -1.05 4.57
CA LEU A 41 -2.66 -1.97 5.29
C LEU A 41 -2.94 -3.25 4.50
N ALA A 42 -3.04 -3.16 3.17
CA ALA A 42 -3.23 -4.34 2.32
C ALA A 42 -2.02 -5.28 2.33
N VAL A 43 -0.80 -4.74 2.34
CA VAL A 43 0.44 -5.52 2.48
C VAL A 43 0.50 -6.17 3.86
N ALA A 44 0.21 -5.43 4.93
CA ALA A 44 0.18 -5.97 6.29
C ALA A 44 -0.82 -7.14 6.41
N LYS A 45 -2.03 -6.97 5.84
CA LYS A 45 -3.05 -8.03 5.80
C LYS A 45 -2.51 -9.29 5.09
N ALA A 46 -1.87 -9.14 3.93
CA ALA A 46 -1.34 -10.27 3.17
C ALA A 46 -0.26 -11.03 3.94
N ILE A 47 0.65 -10.32 4.63
CA ILE A 47 1.67 -10.94 5.47
C ILE A 47 1.01 -11.76 6.59
N MET A 48 0.09 -11.15 7.34
CA MET A 48 -0.61 -11.82 8.44
C MET A 48 -1.44 -13.03 7.99
N GLU A 49 -2.07 -12.96 6.81
CA GLU A 49 -2.81 -14.09 6.24
C GLU A 49 -1.88 -15.20 5.76
N THR A 50 -0.71 -14.86 5.21
CA THR A 50 0.26 -15.87 4.77
C THR A 50 0.83 -16.62 5.97
N GLU A 51 1.28 -15.91 7.00
CA GLU A 51 1.80 -16.48 8.24
C GLU A 51 0.77 -17.37 8.94
N ARG A 52 -0.50 -16.94 9.00
CA ARG A 52 -1.59 -17.75 9.58
C ARG A 52 -1.79 -19.08 8.85
N ASN A 53 -1.55 -19.10 7.54
CA ASN A 53 -1.74 -20.29 6.71
C ASN A 53 -0.47 -21.14 6.59
N ALA A 54 0.66 -20.70 7.16
CA ALA A 54 1.89 -21.48 7.15
C ALA A 54 1.82 -22.57 8.22
N ASP A 55 2.08 -23.82 7.82
CA ASP A 55 2.04 -24.98 8.72
C ASP A 55 3.25 -25.03 9.68
N SER A 56 4.29 -24.22 9.43
CA SER A 56 5.49 -24.11 10.26
C SER A 56 6.09 -22.71 10.22
N GLU A 57 6.45 -22.16 11.38
CA GLU A 57 7.07 -20.83 11.53
C GLU A 57 8.46 -20.71 10.87
N ASP A 58 9.12 -21.84 10.54
CA ASP A 58 10.54 -21.86 10.12
C ASP A 58 10.77 -22.05 8.61
N ALA A 59 9.72 -22.23 7.79
CA ALA A 59 9.86 -22.52 6.36
C ALA A 59 9.37 -21.35 5.48
N HIS A 60 10.16 -20.27 5.42
CA HIS A 60 10.05 -19.27 4.36
C HIS A 60 10.68 -19.80 3.07
N ASP A 61 10.06 -20.83 2.51
CA ASP A 61 10.47 -21.45 1.25
C ASP A 61 9.80 -20.79 0.01
N ASP A 62 10.07 -21.33 -1.17
CA ASP A 62 9.48 -20.84 -2.41
C ASP A 62 7.94 -20.89 -2.41
N ALA A 63 7.34 -21.87 -1.72
CA ALA A 63 5.89 -21.98 -1.62
C ALA A 63 5.30 -20.87 -0.76
N PHE A 64 5.95 -20.54 0.36
CA PHE A 64 5.59 -19.40 1.21
C PHE A 64 5.62 -18.08 0.42
N TYR A 65 6.72 -17.78 -0.27
CA TYR A 65 6.84 -16.52 -1.01
C TYR A 65 5.89 -16.44 -2.21
N SER A 66 5.62 -17.57 -2.86
CA SER A 66 4.60 -17.66 -3.92
C SER A 66 3.19 -17.36 -3.37
N ALA A 67 2.85 -17.92 -2.22
CA ALA A 67 1.59 -17.64 -1.54
C ALA A 67 1.49 -16.17 -1.10
N LEU A 68 2.54 -15.62 -0.51
CA LEU A 68 2.62 -14.21 -0.11
C LEU A 68 2.41 -13.27 -1.30
N GLY A 69 3.05 -13.55 -2.43
CA GLY A 69 2.86 -12.77 -3.66
C GLY A 69 1.41 -12.78 -4.15
N GLY A 70 0.78 -13.96 -4.15
CA GLY A 70 -0.63 -14.12 -4.52
C GLY A 70 -1.58 -13.38 -3.56
N LEU A 71 -1.39 -13.54 -2.25
CA LEU A 71 -2.20 -12.88 -1.21
C LEU A 71 -1.99 -11.37 -1.19
N THR A 72 -0.79 -10.89 -1.51
CA THR A 72 -0.50 -9.46 -1.64
C THR A 72 -1.30 -8.85 -2.79
N ALA A 73 -1.23 -9.45 -3.98
CA ALA A 73 -1.99 -8.97 -5.14
C ALA A 73 -3.51 -9.02 -4.89
N LYS A 74 -3.99 -10.08 -4.25
CA LYS A 74 -5.40 -10.23 -3.85
C LYS A 74 -5.82 -9.15 -2.85
N SER A 75 -5.09 -8.98 -1.76
CA SER A 75 -5.41 -8.02 -0.69
C SER A 75 -5.39 -6.58 -1.20
N MET A 76 -4.39 -6.22 -2.00
CA MET A 76 -4.30 -4.87 -2.60
C MET A 76 -5.52 -4.56 -3.48
N ARG A 77 -6.01 -5.54 -4.25
CA ARG A 77 -7.21 -5.35 -5.07
C ARG A 77 -8.47 -5.29 -4.21
N GLU A 78 -8.66 -6.25 -3.31
CA GLU A 78 -9.87 -6.31 -2.46
C GLU A 78 -10.06 -5.07 -1.59
N ILE A 79 -8.97 -4.55 -1.02
CA ILE A 79 -9.01 -3.35 -0.18
C ILE A 79 -9.05 -2.10 -1.06
N GLY A 80 -8.19 -2.00 -2.07
CA GLY A 80 -8.11 -0.81 -2.91
C GLY A 80 -9.40 -0.52 -3.67
N GLN A 81 -10.11 -1.57 -4.12
CA GLN A 81 -11.40 -1.43 -4.80
C GLN A 81 -12.50 -0.82 -3.91
N ARG A 82 -12.38 -0.92 -2.58
CA ARG A 82 -13.32 -0.27 -1.63
C ARG A 82 -13.05 1.21 -1.44
N TYR A 83 -11.85 1.66 -1.80
CA TYR A 83 -11.37 3.03 -1.65
C TYR A 83 -10.84 3.59 -2.98
N PRO A 84 -11.66 3.65 -4.05
CA PRO A 84 -11.19 3.98 -5.42
C PRO A 84 -10.59 5.37 -5.58
N HIS A 85 -10.96 6.32 -4.70
CA HIS A 85 -10.66 7.74 -4.84
C HIS A 85 -9.59 8.24 -3.86
N CYS A 86 -8.56 7.43 -3.60
CA CYS A 86 -7.50 7.73 -2.62
C CYS A 86 -6.15 8.15 -3.22
N GLY A 87 -6.07 8.53 -4.51
CA GLY A 87 -4.82 9.07 -5.09
C GLY A 87 -4.00 8.10 -5.95
N TYR A 88 -4.51 6.89 -6.23
CA TYR A 88 -3.77 5.91 -7.03
C TYR A 88 -3.26 6.45 -8.38
N GLY A 89 -2.00 6.13 -8.69
CA GLY A 89 -1.46 6.35 -10.02
C GLY A 89 -2.30 5.65 -11.10
N GLY A 90 -2.57 6.33 -12.23
CA GLY A 90 -3.58 5.90 -13.21
C GLY A 90 -3.40 4.47 -13.74
N ARG A 91 -2.17 4.02 -14.00
CA ARG A 91 -1.90 2.63 -14.44
C ARG A 91 -2.15 1.61 -13.32
N PHE A 92 -1.82 1.96 -12.08
CA PHE A 92 -2.07 1.09 -10.94
C PHE A 92 -3.57 0.98 -10.65
N HIS A 93 -4.31 2.08 -10.76
CA HIS A 93 -5.77 2.07 -10.72
C HIS A 93 -6.35 1.14 -11.80
N GLN A 94 -5.90 1.24 -13.05
CA GLN A 94 -6.33 0.33 -14.13
C GLN A 94 -6.03 -1.14 -13.81
N TRP A 95 -4.82 -1.44 -13.30
CA TRP A 95 -4.46 -2.79 -12.87
C TRP A 95 -5.41 -3.32 -11.79
N MET A 96 -5.75 -2.49 -10.80
CA MET A 96 -6.58 -2.88 -9.66
C MET A 96 -8.00 -3.30 -10.08
N PHE A 97 -8.60 -2.58 -11.02
CA PHE A 97 -9.97 -2.84 -11.51
C PHE A 97 -10.02 -3.78 -12.71
N CYS A 98 -8.88 -4.18 -13.27
CA CYS A 98 -8.83 -5.14 -14.38
C CYS A 98 -9.33 -6.52 -13.93
N ARG A 99 -10.06 -7.22 -14.79
CA ARG A 99 -10.53 -8.59 -14.55
C ARG A 99 -9.38 -9.59 -14.46
N ASN A 100 -8.34 -9.43 -15.29
CA ASN A 100 -7.16 -10.28 -15.32
C ASN A 100 -5.90 -9.40 -15.27
N PRO A 101 -5.51 -8.91 -14.07
CA PRO A 101 -4.37 -8.03 -13.92
C PRO A 101 -3.07 -8.75 -14.30
N ARG A 102 -2.25 -8.10 -15.13
CA ARG A 102 -0.91 -8.59 -15.51
C ARG A 102 0.16 -7.65 -14.95
N PRO A 103 1.36 -8.15 -14.65
CA PRO A 103 2.51 -7.29 -14.38
C PRO A 103 2.70 -6.29 -15.52
N TYR A 104 3.09 -5.08 -15.16
CA TYR A 104 3.45 -4.03 -16.11
C TYR A 104 4.71 -3.33 -15.61
N ASN A 105 5.51 -2.80 -16.52
CA ASN A 105 6.77 -2.12 -16.20
C ASN A 105 6.49 -0.76 -15.55
N SER A 106 6.18 -0.79 -14.24
CA SER A 106 6.01 0.38 -13.40
C SER A 106 7.33 0.77 -12.77
N PHE A 107 7.72 2.04 -12.89
CA PHE A 107 8.95 2.59 -12.31
C PHE A 107 8.70 3.67 -11.26
N GLY A 108 7.43 3.85 -10.83
CA GLY A 108 7.06 4.78 -9.78
C GLY A 108 7.44 4.29 -8.38
N ASN A 109 7.33 5.16 -7.39
CA ASN A 109 7.56 4.88 -5.96
C ASN A 109 6.48 3.98 -5.32
N GLY A 110 5.44 3.61 -6.07
CA GLY A 110 4.27 2.84 -5.62
C GLY A 110 4.56 1.60 -4.75
N ALA A 111 5.65 0.89 -5.05
CA ALA A 111 6.07 -0.27 -4.27
C ALA A 111 6.75 0.14 -2.94
N ALA A 112 7.57 1.19 -2.97
CA ALA A 112 8.33 1.66 -1.81
C ALA A 112 7.43 2.30 -0.75
N MET A 113 6.38 3.02 -1.14
CA MET A 113 5.48 3.73 -0.20
C MET A 113 4.73 2.79 0.77
N ARG A 114 4.59 1.50 0.40
CA ARG A 114 3.77 0.51 1.10
C ARG A 114 4.55 -0.67 1.71
N VAL A 115 5.88 -0.61 1.71
CA VAL A 115 6.75 -1.71 2.19
C VAL A 115 6.92 -1.72 3.72
N SER A 116 6.45 -0.68 4.41
CA SER A 116 6.65 -0.53 5.86
C SER A 116 6.18 -1.67 6.78
N PRO A 117 5.24 -2.57 6.41
CA PRO A 117 4.90 -3.75 7.22
C PRO A 117 5.91 -4.91 7.15
N VAL A 118 6.90 -4.86 6.26
CA VAL A 118 7.84 -5.97 6.03
C VAL A 118 8.95 -6.04 7.10
N GLY A 119 9.21 -4.95 7.82
CA GLY A 119 10.26 -4.86 8.84
C GLY A 119 9.78 -4.32 10.17
#